data_AF-A0A218WVN6-F1
#
_entry.id   AF-A0A218WVN6-F1
#
_cell.length_a   1.000
_cell.length_b   1.000
_cell.length_c   1.000
_cell.angle_alpha   90.00
_cell.angle_beta   90.00
_cell.angle_gamma   90.00
#
_symmetry.space_group_name_H-M   'P 1'
#
loop_
_entity.id
_entity.type
_entity.pdbx_description
1 polymer ?
#
loop_
_entity_poly.entity_id
_entity_poly.type
_entity_poly.pdbx_seq_one_letter_code
_entity_poly.pdbx_strand_id
1 'polypeptide(L)'
;MDGGKEGGGEEEESVREVLRDRLRLSSISIAQSQALRDGMEVSEPVLACIADLSFKYAEQLAINVEQFARHAGRKYVNMEDVILSGDSYFIRLLSLATSLCIFMLFMFFGPSLTSSHEVPQIAFWFGWSSWFMFLVSFLSQRIGMSS
;
A
#
# COMPACT_ATOMS: atom_id res chain seq x y z
N MET A 1 -38.14 32.76 -5.32
CA MET A 1 -37.93 31.61 -6.20
C MET A 1 -36.56 31.77 -6.81
N ASP A 2 -35.57 31.04 -6.30
CA ASP A 2 -34.29 30.81 -6.97
C ASP A 2 -33.93 29.35 -6.65
N GLY A 3 -34.36 28.47 -7.54
CA GLY A 3 -34.09 27.05 -7.50
C GLY A 3 -32.93 26.77 -8.44
N GLY A 4 -31.96 25.99 -7.98
CA GLY A 4 -30.86 25.53 -8.85
C GLY A 4 -29.56 25.23 -8.13
N LYS A 5 -29.55 24.28 -7.18
CA LYS A 5 -28.30 23.64 -6.76
C LYS A 5 -28.54 22.22 -6.24
N GLU A 6 -29.19 21.39 -7.05
CA GLU A 6 -29.42 19.97 -6.72
C GLU A 6 -29.00 19.00 -7.84
N GLY A 7 -28.33 19.49 -8.90
CA GLY A 7 -27.87 18.64 -10.02
C GLY A 7 -26.39 18.21 -10.00
N GLY A 8 -25.56 18.77 -9.11
CA GLY A 8 -24.10 18.50 -9.12
C GLY A 8 -23.68 17.21 -8.43
N GLY A 9 -24.42 16.76 -7.40
CA GLY A 9 -24.05 15.57 -6.62
C GLY A 9 -24.27 14.28 -7.39
N GLU A 10 -25.40 14.16 -8.11
CA GLU A 10 -25.75 12.97 -8.87
C GLU A 10 -24.83 12.74 -10.08
N GLU A 11 -24.44 13.81 -10.77
CA GLU A 11 -23.51 13.74 -11.89
C GLU A 11 -22.09 13.36 -11.43
N GLU A 12 -21.59 13.95 -10.33
CA GLU A 12 -20.28 13.60 -9.77
C GLU A 12 -20.24 12.16 -9.25
N GLU A 13 -21.32 11.68 -8.64
CA GLU A 13 -21.45 10.30 -8.18
C GLU A 13 -21.48 9.32 -9.36
N SER A 14 -22.21 9.66 -10.43
CA SER A 14 -22.23 8.87 -11.66
C SER A 14 -20.85 8.79 -12.33
N VAL A 15 -20.12 9.91 -12.40
CA VAL A 15 -18.74 9.93 -12.92
C VAL A 15 -17.82 9.08 -12.06
N ARG A 16 -17.96 9.16 -10.72
CA ARG A 16 -17.17 8.35 -9.78
C ARG A 16 -17.42 6.86 -9.97
N GLU A 17 -18.68 6.46 -10.15
CA GLU A 17 -19.05 5.06 -10.40
C GLU A 17 -18.41 4.54 -11.70
N VAL A 18 -18.52 5.30 -12.79
CA VAL A 18 -17.90 4.94 -14.08
C VAL A 18 -16.38 4.82 -13.97
N LEU A 19 -15.73 5.73 -13.24
CA LEU A 19 -14.28 5.67 -13.00
C LEU A 19 -13.90 4.46 -12.14
N ARG A 20 -14.70 4.13 -11.12
CA ARG A 20 -14.49 2.96 -10.27
C ARG A 20 -14.58 1.67 -11.06
N ASP A 21 -15.59 1.54 -11.93
CA ASP A 21 -15.76 0.36 -12.78
C ASP A 21 -14.61 0.19 -13.77
N ARG A 22 -14.18 1.28 -14.42
CA ARG A 22 -13.02 1.26 -15.32
C ARG A 22 -11.73 0.90 -14.59
N LEU A 23 -11.50 1.47 -13.40
CA LEU A 23 -10.35 1.14 -12.59
C LEU A 23 -10.37 -0.33 -12.17
N ARG A 24 -11.53 -0.85 -11.77
CA ARG A 24 -11.71 -2.26 -11.42
C ARG A 24 -11.31 -3.18 -12.58
N LEU A 25 -11.85 -2.94 -13.78
CA LEU A 25 -11.51 -3.73 -14.97
C LEU A 25 -10.01 -3.68 -15.28
N SER A 26 -9.40 -2.49 -15.19
CA SER A 26 -7.97 -2.30 -15.42
C SER A 26 -7.11 -3.04 -14.37
N SER A 27 -7.42 -2.88 -13.08
CA SER A 27 -6.69 -3.55 -12.00
C SER A 27 -6.77 -5.07 -12.10
N ILE A 28 -7.93 -5.62 -12.44
CA ILE A 28 -8.12 -7.05 -12.66
C ILE A 28 -7.26 -7.52 -13.84
N SER A 29 -7.34 -6.82 -14.99
CA SER A 29 -6.58 -7.18 -16.19
C SER A 29 -5.07 -7.17 -15.93
N ILE A 30 -4.56 -6.16 -15.20
CA ILE A 30 -3.15 -6.09 -14.82
C ILE A 30 -2.80 -7.26 -13.90
N ALA A 31 -3.57 -7.49 -12.83
CA ALA A 31 -3.27 -8.56 -11.87
C ALA A 31 -3.27 -9.95 -12.53
N GLN A 32 -4.24 -10.23 -13.40
CA GLN A 32 -4.29 -11.48 -14.17
C GLN A 32 -3.12 -11.60 -15.13
N SER A 33 -2.76 -10.52 -15.83
CA SER A 33 -1.62 -10.52 -16.75
C SER A 33 -0.29 -10.73 -16.02
N GLN A 34 -0.16 -10.23 -14.79
CA GLN A 34 1.02 -10.47 -13.94
C GLN A 34 1.07 -11.93 -13.51
N ALA A 35 -0.03 -12.46 -12.97
CA ALA A 35 -0.12 -13.84 -12.53
C ALA A 35 0.14 -14.84 -13.67
N LEU A 36 -0.40 -14.58 -14.86
CA LEU A 36 -0.17 -15.42 -16.04
C LEU A 36 1.32 -15.48 -16.41
N ARG A 37 2.05 -14.37 -16.30
CA ARG A 37 3.50 -14.36 -16.55
C ARG A 37 4.28 -15.19 -15.54
N ASP A 38 3.80 -15.23 -14.31
CA ASP A 38 4.39 -16.01 -13.23
C ASP A 38 3.85 -17.46 -13.19
N GLY A 39 2.98 -17.85 -14.13
CA GLY A 39 2.36 -19.18 -14.19
C GLY A 39 1.37 -19.45 -13.06
N MET A 40 0.82 -18.39 -12.46
CA MET A 40 -0.13 -18.43 -11.34
C MET A 40 -1.54 -18.07 -11.79
N GLU A 41 -2.54 -18.65 -11.11
CA GLU A 41 -3.93 -18.23 -11.20
C GLU A 41 -4.32 -17.48 -9.92
N VAL A 42 -5.02 -16.36 -10.07
CA VAL A 42 -5.47 -15.53 -8.95
C VAL A 42 -6.97 -15.72 -8.78
N SER A 43 -7.39 -16.04 -7.56
CA SER A 43 -8.80 -16.21 -7.25
C SER A 43 -9.59 -14.90 -7.38
N GLU A 44 -10.86 -15.02 -7.77
CA GLU A 44 -11.75 -13.87 -7.94
C GLU A 44 -11.85 -12.95 -6.71
N PRO A 45 -11.92 -13.45 -5.45
CA PRO A 45 -11.95 -12.59 -4.26
C PRO A 45 -10.67 -11.75 -4.10
N VAL A 46 -9.52 -12.29 -4.49
CA VAL A 46 -8.25 -11.56 -4.45
C VAL A 46 -8.23 -10.47 -5.53
N LEU A 47 -8.74 -10.76 -6.73
CA LEU A 47 -8.87 -9.76 -7.80
C LEU A 47 -9.83 -8.62 -7.42
N ALA A 48 -10.97 -8.94 -6.80
CA ALA A 48 -11.90 -7.94 -6.27
C ALA A 48 -11.24 -7.07 -5.19
N CYS A 49 -10.50 -7.70 -4.26
CA CYS A 49 -9.75 -6.99 -3.23
C CYS A 49 -8.68 -6.05 -3.82
N ILE A 50 -7.93 -6.50 -4.82
CA ILE A 50 -6.92 -5.67 -5.52
C ILE A 50 -7.58 -4.45 -6.17
N ALA A 51 -8.73 -4.62 -6.82
CA ALA A 51 -9.48 -3.51 -7.40
C ALA A 51 -9.93 -2.50 -6.35
N ASP A 52 -10.50 -2.96 -5.22
CA ASP A 52 -10.93 -2.09 -4.13
C ASP A 52 -9.75 -1.35 -3.46
N LEU A 53 -8.62 -2.02 -3.26
CA LEU A 53 -7.39 -1.40 -2.77
C LEU A 53 -6.87 -0.34 -3.74
N SER A 54 -6.88 -0.64 -5.05
CA SER A 54 -6.45 0.30 -6.09
C SER A 54 -7.24 1.61 -6.02
N PHE A 55 -8.56 1.52 -5.84
CA PHE A 55 -9.43 2.69 -5.70
C PHE A 55 -9.11 3.50 -4.45
N LYS A 56 -9.01 2.84 -3.28
CA LYS A 56 -8.66 3.50 -2.00
C LYS A 56 -7.31 4.20 -2.05
N TYR A 57 -6.31 3.56 -2.67
CA TYR A 57 -4.99 4.16 -2.82
C TYR A 57 -5.00 5.33 -3.80
N ALA A 58 -5.79 5.28 -4.87
CA ALA A 58 -5.94 6.39 -5.81
C ALA A 58 -6.57 7.63 -5.12
N GLU A 59 -7.60 7.44 -4.29
CA GLU A 59 -8.19 8.53 -3.50
C GLU A 59 -7.19 9.13 -2.52
N GLN A 60 -6.50 8.28 -1.76
CA GLN A 60 -5.49 8.76 -0.81
C GLN A 60 -4.33 9.47 -1.52
N LEU A 61 -3.96 9.00 -2.72
CA LEU A 61 -2.93 9.63 -3.54
C LEU A 61 -3.36 11.04 -3.91
N ALA A 62 -4.56 11.22 -4.45
CA ALA A 62 -5.10 12.53 -4.80
C ALA A 62 -5.03 13.53 -3.62
N ILE A 63 -5.40 13.10 -2.41
CA ILE A 63 -5.32 13.93 -1.19
C ILE A 63 -3.87 14.31 -0.88
N ASN A 64 -2.95 13.34 -0.96
CA ASN A 64 -1.54 13.56 -0.62
C ASN A 64 -0.87 14.51 -1.62
N VAL A 65 -1.03 14.31 -2.93
CA VAL A 65 -0.46 15.22 -3.95
C VAL A 65 -1.04 16.63 -3.83
N GLU A 66 -2.34 16.76 -3.52
CA GLU A 66 -2.96 18.07 -3.27
C GLU A 66 -2.33 18.74 -2.04
N GLN A 67 -2.14 17.99 -0.95
CA GLN A 67 -1.55 18.52 0.28
C GLN A 67 -0.10 18.95 0.08
N PHE A 68 0.71 18.20 -0.68
CA PHE A 68 2.08 18.57 -1.00
C PHE A 68 2.15 19.83 -1.88
N ALA A 69 1.31 19.91 -2.91
CA ALA A 69 1.23 21.11 -3.75
C ALA A 69 0.84 22.35 -2.92
N ARG A 70 -0.13 22.22 -2.00
CA ARG A 70 -0.54 23.29 -1.07
C ARG A 70 0.58 23.67 -0.10
N HIS A 71 1.32 22.71 0.43
CA HIS A 71 2.45 22.96 1.33
C HIS A 71 3.58 23.73 0.63
N ALA A 72 3.78 23.49 -0.67
CA ALA A 72 4.69 24.24 -1.52
C ALA A 72 4.14 25.61 -1.98
N GLY A 73 2.94 26.01 -1.53
CA GLY A 73 2.28 27.26 -1.93
C GLY A 73 1.77 27.27 -3.37
N ARG A 74 1.70 26.12 -4.04
CA ARG A 74 1.30 25.97 -5.45
C ARG A 74 -0.18 25.55 -5.56
N LYS A 75 -0.84 26.00 -6.64
CA LYS A 75 -2.24 25.62 -6.97
C LYS A 75 -2.33 24.43 -7.94
N TYR A 76 -1.20 24.00 -8.50
CA TYR A 76 -1.11 22.93 -9.49
C TYR A 76 -0.10 21.87 -9.03
N VAL A 77 -0.48 20.62 -9.24
CA VAL A 77 0.32 19.44 -8.92
C VAL A 77 1.44 19.31 -9.94
N ASN A 78 2.67 19.10 -9.45
CA ASN A 78 3.85 18.84 -10.26
C ASN A 78 4.38 17.42 -10.01
N MET A 79 5.31 16.95 -10.84
CA MET A 79 5.94 15.63 -10.67
C MET A 79 6.64 15.47 -9.31
N GLU A 80 7.16 16.56 -8.73
CA GLU A 80 7.74 16.57 -7.38
C GLU A 80 6.73 16.11 -6.32
N ASP A 81 5.47 16.53 -6.40
CA ASP A 81 4.42 16.14 -5.45
C ASP A 81 4.05 14.65 -5.61
N VAL A 82 4.13 14.13 -6.85
CA VAL A 82 3.90 12.71 -7.18
C VAL A 82 5.03 11.85 -6.63
N ILE A 83 6.28 12.30 -6.76
CA ILE A 83 7.47 11.62 -6.23
C ILE A 83 7.40 11.57 -4.70
N LEU A 84 7.13 12.70 -4.04
CA LEU A 84 6.97 12.78 -2.57
C LEU A 84 5.85 11.86 -2.06
N SER A 85 4.78 11.74 -2.84
CA SER A 85 3.71 10.79 -2.55
C SER A 85 4.23 9.36 -2.65
N GLY A 86 4.93 9.00 -3.73
CA GLY A 86 5.53 7.68 -3.93
C GLY A 86 6.48 7.25 -2.80
N ASP A 87 7.36 8.14 -2.36
CA ASP A 87 8.29 7.89 -1.25
C ASP A 87 7.55 7.68 0.07
N SER A 88 6.49 8.45 0.30
CA SER A 88 5.62 8.30 1.48
C SER A 88 4.85 6.96 1.47
N TYR A 89 4.40 6.48 0.30
CA TYR A 89 3.76 5.16 0.17
C TYR A 89 4.73 4.02 0.44
N PHE A 90 5.98 4.14 -0.03
CA PHE A 90 7.00 3.14 0.22
C PHE A 90 7.34 3.02 1.72
N ILE A 91 7.52 4.15 2.42
CA ILE A 91 7.78 4.17 3.86
C ILE A 91 6.57 3.66 4.65
N ARG A 92 5.34 4.02 4.26
CA ARG A 92 4.12 3.51 4.89
C ARG A 92 3.93 2.01 4.66
N LEU A 93 4.20 1.52 3.45
CA LEU A 93 4.11 0.10 3.12
C LEU A 93 5.16 -0.70 3.91
N LEU A 94 6.39 -0.18 4.03
CA LEU A 94 7.42 -0.78 4.87
C LEU A 94 6.98 -0.77 6.34
N SER A 95 6.49 0.35 6.87
CA SER A 95 5.98 0.43 8.25
C SER A 95 4.85 -0.58 8.51
N LEU A 96 3.89 -0.69 7.60
CA LEU A 96 2.79 -1.65 7.72
C LEU A 96 3.29 -3.10 7.64
N ALA A 97 4.23 -3.39 6.74
CA ALA A 97 4.85 -4.70 6.62
C ALA A 97 5.64 -5.07 7.88
N THR A 98 6.44 -4.14 8.43
CA THR A 98 7.16 -4.37 9.69
C THR A 98 6.20 -4.58 10.87
N SER A 99 5.12 -3.80 10.95
CA SER A 99 4.08 -3.96 11.97
C SER A 99 3.35 -5.30 11.85
N LEU A 100 2.97 -5.71 10.64
CA LEU A 100 2.37 -7.01 10.38
C LEU A 100 3.33 -8.16 10.68
N CYS A 101 4.62 -8.04 10.36
CA CYS A 101 5.64 -9.02 10.72
C CYS A 101 5.79 -9.14 12.25
N ILE A 102 5.82 -8.02 12.98
CA ILE A 102 5.89 -8.02 14.45
C ILE A 102 4.61 -8.62 15.05
N PHE A 103 3.43 -8.31 14.48
CA PHE A 103 2.16 -8.86 14.93
C PHE A 103 2.04 -10.36 14.66
N MET A 104 2.47 -10.82 13.48
CA MET A 104 2.56 -12.25 13.15
C MET A 104 3.55 -12.98 14.04
N LEU A 105 4.72 -12.38 14.33
CA LEU A 105 5.66 -12.91 15.32
C LEU A 105 5.01 -13.02 16.70
N PHE A 106 4.30 -11.99 17.15
CA PHE A 106 3.63 -12.00 18.46
C PHE A 106 2.53 -13.05 18.53
N MET A 107 1.71 -13.21 17.48
CA MET A 107 0.65 -14.23 17.44
C MET A 107 1.17 -15.66 17.30
N PHE A 108 2.26 -15.89 16.55
CA PHE A 108 2.84 -17.23 16.40
C PHE A 108 3.73 -17.64 17.57
N PHE A 109 4.31 -16.69 18.32
CA PHE A 109 5.25 -16.99 19.42
C PHE A 109 4.76 -16.65 20.84
N GLY A 110 3.70 -15.86 21.00
CA GLY A 110 3.08 -15.57 22.30
C GLY A 110 1.70 -16.21 22.38
N PRO A 111 1.55 -17.47 22.85
CA PRO A 111 2.03 -17.91 24.17
C PRO A 111 2.46 -19.40 24.19
N SER A 112 3.75 -19.69 24.21
CA SER A 112 4.23 -21.05 24.60
C SER A 112 5.34 -21.03 25.64
N LEU A 113 5.54 -19.88 26.30
CA LEU A 113 6.44 -19.73 27.45
C LEU A 113 5.78 -20.22 28.75
N THR A 114 5.31 -21.46 28.79
CA THR A 114 5.02 -22.18 30.03
C THR A 114 5.35 -23.66 29.91
N SER A 115 6.54 -24.03 29.47
CA SER A 115 7.13 -25.29 29.92
C SER A 115 8.64 -25.23 29.77
N SER A 116 9.31 -25.42 30.90
CA SER A 116 10.75 -25.56 31.00
C SER A 116 11.30 -26.57 30.01
N HIS A 117 12.52 -26.29 29.55
CA HIS A 117 13.41 -27.16 28.78
C HIS A 117 13.19 -27.14 27.26
N GLU A 118 13.88 -26.22 26.56
CA GLU A 118 14.93 -26.55 25.58
C GLU A 118 15.39 -25.31 24.83
N VAL A 119 16.72 -25.19 24.68
CA VAL A 119 17.43 -24.06 24.08
C VAL A 119 17.80 -24.41 22.63
N PRO A 120 16.93 -24.13 21.65
CA PRO A 120 17.41 -23.80 20.30
C PRO A 120 16.73 -22.56 19.69
N GLN A 121 15.78 -21.95 20.39
CA GLN A 121 14.99 -20.82 19.88
C GLN A 121 15.84 -19.55 19.66
N ILE A 122 16.76 -19.21 20.57
CA ILE A 122 17.51 -17.93 20.54
C ILE A 122 18.36 -17.77 19.27
N ALA A 123 18.90 -18.84 18.70
CA ALA A 123 19.70 -18.78 17.47
C ALA A 123 18.85 -18.40 16.23
N PHE A 124 17.57 -18.79 16.21
CA PHE A 124 16.63 -18.43 15.13
C PHE A 124 16.30 -16.93 15.15
N TRP A 125 16.19 -16.34 16.36
CA TRP A 125 15.92 -14.91 16.56
C TRP A 125 17.08 -14.01 16.10
N PHE A 126 18.34 -14.42 16.28
CA PHE A 126 19.51 -13.67 15.79
C PHE A 126 19.65 -13.71 14.26
N GLY A 127 19.24 -14.81 13.63
CA GLY A 127 19.22 -14.95 12.17
C GLY A 127 18.18 -14.04 11.52
N TRP A 128 16.97 -13.99 12.07
CA TRP A 128 15.88 -13.15 11.54
C TRP A 128 16.11 -11.66 11.75
N SER A 129 16.67 -11.24 12.87
CA SER A 129 17.00 -9.82 13.10
C SER A 129 18.11 -9.33 12.16
N SER A 130 19.13 -10.16 11.91
CA SER A 130 20.19 -9.84 10.93
C SER A 130 19.65 -9.78 9.51
N TRP A 131 18.78 -10.71 9.12
CA TRP A 131 18.20 -10.71 7.77
C TRP A 131 17.25 -9.54 7.56
N PHE A 132 16.48 -9.17 8.58
CA PHE A 132 15.63 -7.98 8.56
C PHE A 132 16.44 -6.68 8.45
N MET A 133 17.51 -6.54 9.22
CA MET A 133 18.45 -5.40 9.09
C MET A 133 19.11 -5.35 7.70
N PHE A 134 19.42 -6.51 7.11
CA PHE A 134 19.98 -6.61 5.77
C PHE A 134 18.96 -6.22 4.70
N LEU A 135 17.70 -6.62 4.86
CA LEU A 135 16.60 -6.26 3.98
C LEU A 135 16.36 -4.74 4.04
N VAL A 136 16.30 -4.16 5.24
CA VAL A 136 16.16 -2.70 5.43
C VAL A 136 17.34 -1.95 4.78
N SER A 137 18.57 -2.43 4.96
CA SER A 137 19.77 -1.82 4.34
C SER A 137 19.75 -1.94 2.82
N PHE A 138 19.36 -3.09 2.28
CA PHE A 138 19.27 -3.32 0.83
C PHE A 138 18.18 -2.48 0.17
N LEU A 139 17.01 -2.35 0.82
CA LEU A 139 15.95 -1.46 0.35
C LEU A 139 16.39 0.01 0.45
N SER A 140 17.07 0.41 1.53
CA SER A 140 17.60 1.77 1.69
C SER A 140 18.64 2.14 0.61
N GLN A 141 19.51 1.19 0.23
CA GLN A 141 20.47 1.38 -0.88
C GLN A 141 19.80 1.47 -2.26
N ARG A 142 18.68 0.79 -2.47
CA ARG A 142 17.99 0.76 -3.77
C ARG A 142 17.10 1.98 -4.01
N ILE A 143 16.66 2.66 -2.95
CA ILE A 143 15.86 3.90 -3.02
C ILE A 143 16.75 5.11 -3.30
N GLY A 144 18.08 4.96 -3.32
CA GLY A 144 18.95 6.04 -3.77
C GLY A 144 18.83 7.30 -2.91
N MET A 145 18.68 7.16 -1.58
CA MET A 145 19.03 8.25 -0.67
C MET A 145 20.55 8.40 -0.66
N SER A 146 21.11 8.89 -1.77
CA SER A 146 22.39 9.57 -1.73
C SER A 146 22.13 10.92 -1.08
N SER A 147 22.86 11.15 0.01
CA SER A 147 22.96 12.42 0.72
C SER A 147 23.14 13.63 -0.19
#